data_AF-A0A3D0H975-F1
#
_entry.id   AF-A0A3D0H975-F1
#
_cell.length_a   1.000
_cell.length_b   1.000
_cell.length_c   1.000
_cell.angle_alpha   90.00
_cell.angle_beta   90.00
_cell.angle_gamma   90.00
#
_symmetry.space_group_name_H-M   'P 1'
#
loop_
_entity.id
_entity.type
_entity.pdbx_description
1 polymer ?
#
loop_
_entity_poly.entity_id
_entity_poly.type
_entity_poly.pdbx_seq_one_letter_code
_entity_poly.pdbx_strand_id
1 'polypeptide(L)'
;MSIGLGTGKILTVLALNAHHHQLSPAAPRLQDVHCMAVSVADSWTGESIAAFLERLIASAGRPAAYLKDGGTDLQKAIRLLDEQGLASPCIDDISHVIANLLKWWYQDQPMLETFLSACGRVSGKLKQTVLACLAPPKVQTKARFMNAHRLIRWAHQLLRLSPAGGARKGSTLSKLRACLDRLPSCRAFIKRFRDDAVQLLECQRVLKAQGLSHFTIAQCEPFIQAIGSSPVRREFVAYVQNQLQIAAKLGLDHIGLPVSSDQIESLFGLGKLHGTGEIKDANRIALRLPALCGTPT
;
A
#
# COMPACT_ATOMS: atom_id res chain seq x y z
N MET A 1 -8.47 -8.55 4.31
CA MET A 1 -8.60 -7.80 3.03
C MET A 1 -9.50 -8.58 2.08
N SER A 2 -10.33 -7.91 1.27
CA SER A 2 -11.19 -8.57 0.26
C SER A 2 -10.85 -8.15 -1.17
N ILE A 3 -11.03 -9.06 -2.13
CA ILE A 3 -10.80 -8.79 -3.55
C ILE A 3 -11.98 -9.20 -4.42
N GLY A 4 -12.46 -8.29 -5.27
CA GLY A 4 -13.54 -8.58 -6.23
C GLY A 4 -13.00 -9.09 -7.56
N LEU A 5 -13.56 -10.21 -8.03
CA LEU A 5 -13.28 -10.84 -9.34
C LEU A 5 -14.62 -11.36 -9.90
N GLY A 6 -15.15 -10.71 -10.94
CA GLY A 6 -16.49 -11.04 -11.44
C GLY A 6 -17.59 -10.60 -10.47
N THR A 7 -18.58 -11.46 -10.20
CA THR A 7 -19.66 -11.22 -9.23
C THR A 7 -19.27 -11.52 -7.78
N GLY A 8 -18.23 -12.35 -7.56
CA GLY A 8 -17.78 -12.75 -6.23
C GLY A 8 -16.63 -11.91 -5.67
N LYS A 9 -16.66 -11.67 -4.35
CA LYS A 9 -15.57 -11.11 -3.54
C LYS A 9 -14.97 -12.19 -2.64
N ILE A 10 -13.66 -12.36 -2.72
CA ILE A 10 -12.91 -13.29 -1.88
C ILE A 10 -12.47 -12.55 -0.62
N LEU A 11 -12.71 -13.12 0.56
CA LEU A 11 -12.11 -12.74 1.84
C LEU A 11 -11.10 -13.82 2.23
N THR A 12 -9.90 -13.38 2.60
CA THR A 12 -8.83 -14.28 3.06
C THR A 12 -8.29 -13.80 4.40
N VAL A 13 -8.09 -14.74 5.32
CA VAL A 13 -7.45 -14.52 6.62
C VAL A 13 -6.13 -15.29 6.64
N LEU A 14 -5.04 -14.55 6.84
CA LEU A 14 -3.70 -15.09 7.00
C LEU A 14 -3.26 -14.91 8.45
N ALA A 15 -2.57 -15.91 9.00
CA ALA A 15 -1.86 -15.82 10.26
C ALA A 15 -0.37 -15.65 10.02
N LEU A 16 0.26 -14.77 10.81
CA LEU A 16 1.69 -14.56 10.87
C LEU A 16 2.13 -14.72 12.33
N ASN A 17 3.29 -15.33 12.57
CA ASN A 17 3.86 -15.37 13.91
C ASN A 17 4.21 -13.94 14.36
N ALA A 18 3.65 -13.49 15.49
CA ALA A 18 3.90 -12.15 16.02
C ALA A 18 5.39 -11.89 16.33
N HIS A 19 6.15 -12.95 16.64
CA HIS A 19 7.59 -12.92 16.86
C HIS A 19 8.42 -13.12 15.58
N HIS A 20 7.82 -12.93 14.39
CA HIS A 20 8.50 -13.13 13.10
C HIS A 20 9.88 -12.47 13.05
N HIS A 21 9.98 -11.20 13.48
CA HIS A 21 11.24 -10.44 13.42
C HIS A 21 12.32 -10.90 14.42
N GLN A 22 11.96 -11.72 15.42
CA GLN A 22 12.92 -12.42 16.28
C GLN A 22 13.49 -13.66 15.59
N LEU A 23 12.65 -14.35 14.81
CA LEU A 23 12.99 -15.59 14.11
C LEU A 23 13.68 -15.33 12.77
N SER A 24 13.36 -14.22 12.11
CA SER A 24 13.85 -13.85 10.79
C SER A 24 14.05 -12.33 10.70
N PRO A 25 15.25 -11.85 10.33
CA PRO A 25 15.53 -10.43 10.19
C PRO A 25 14.92 -9.80 8.92
N ALA A 26 14.22 -10.59 8.09
CA ALA A 26 13.65 -10.14 6.83
C ALA A 26 12.14 -9.86 6.93
N ALA A 27 11.61 -9.09 5.98
CA ALA A 27 10.17 -8.88 5.83
C ALA A 27 9.43 -10.23 5.69
N PRO A 28 8.24 -10.40 6.29
CA PRO A 28 7.49 -11.66 6.15
C PRO A 28 7.13 -11.94 4.69
N ARG A 29 7.31 -13.19 4.27
CA ARG A 29 7.00 -13.69 2.93
C ARG A 29 5.79 -14.62 2.97
N LEU A 30 5.33 -15.07 1.80
CA LEU A 30 4.21 -16.03 1.72
C LEU A 30 4.50 -17.37 2.44
N GLN A 31 5.76 -17.78 2.47
CA GLN A 31 6.21 -18.95 3.22
C GLN A 31 6.11 -18.80 4.75
N ASP A 32 6.08 -17.56 5.24
CA ASP A 32 6.08 -17.26 6.68
C ASP A 32 4.65 -17.03 7.23
N VAL A 33 3.65 -17.09 6.35
CA VAL A 33 2.23 -16.92 6.70
C VAL A 33 1.45 -18.20 6.45
N HIS A 34 0.44 -18.45 7.28
CA HIS A 34 -0.49 -19.56 7.13
C HIS A 34 -1.86 -19.06 6.69
N CYS A 35 -2.43 -19.68 5.66
CA CYS A 35 -3.78 -19.35 5.25
C CYS A 35 -4.78 -20.03 6.18
N MET A 36 -5.42 -19.25 7.06
CA MET A 36 -6.34 -19.75 8.06
C MET A 36 -7.72 -20.02 7.48
N ALA A 37 -8.19 -19.12 6.60
CA ALA A 37 -9.50 -19.26 5.97
C ALA A 37 -9.58 -18.47 4.67
N VAL A 38 -10.38 -18.98 3.73
CA VAL A 38 -10.77 -18.31 2.50
C VAL A 38 -12.27 -18.50 2.32
N SER A 39 -12.98 -17.43 1.97
CA SER A 39 -14.41 -17.50 1.66
C SER A 39 -14.75 -16.57 0.50
N VAL A 40 -15.79 -16.93 -0.26
CA VAL A 40 -16.29 -16.17 -1.40
C VAL A 40 -17.75 -15.80 -1.14
N ALA A 41 -18.07 -14.53 -1.33
CA ALA A 41 -19.44 -14.02 -1.23
C ALA A 41 -19.63 -12.87 -2.22
N ASP A 42 -20.86 -12.59 -2.66
CA ASP A 42 -21.12 -11.46 -3.58
C ASP A 42 -20.76 -10.11 -2.96
N SER A 43 -20.92 -10.00 -1.64
CA SER A 43 -20.49 -8.83 -0.87
C SER A 43 -20.01 -9.24 0.53
N TRP A 44 -19.13 -8.42 1.10
CA TRP A 44 -18.65 -8.53 2.47
C TRP A 44 -19.00 -7.22 3.18
N THR A 45 -19.95 -7.29 4.11
CA THR A 45 -20.30 -6.22 5.05
C THR A 45 -19.58 -6.43 6.38
N GLY A 46 -19.49 -5.40 7.22
CA GLY A 46 -18.92 -5.53 8.56
C GLY A 46 -19.54 -6.66 9.39
N GLU A 47 -20.85 -6.85 9.32
CA GLU A 47 -21.57 -7.93 9.99
C GLU A 47 -21.16 -9.32 9.48
N SER A 48 -21.10 -9.49 8.15
CA SER A 48 -20.70 -10.78 7.56
C SER A 48 -19.25 -11.13 7.85
N ILE A 49 -18.37 -10.11 7.92
CA ILE A 49 -16.96 -10.28 8.28
C ILE A 49 -16.85 -10.64 9.77
N ALA A 50 -17.58 -9.97 10.67
CA ALA A 50 -17.59 -10.28 12.09
C ALA A 50 -18.02 -11.73 12.34
N ALA A 51 -19.17 -12.14 11.79
CA ALA A 51 -19.67 -13.52 11.91
C ALA A 51 -18.70 -14.57 11.32
N PHE A 52 -17.96 -14.21 10.25
CA PHE A 52 -16.92 -15.08 9.70
C PHE A 52 -15.72 -15.20 10.63
N LEU A 53 -15.26 -14.09 11.21
CA LEU A 53 -14.15 -14.07 12.16
C LEU A 53 -14.52 -14.76 13.47
N GLU A 54 -15.74 -14.61 13.98
CA GLU A 54 -16.23 -15.33 15.17
C GLU A 54 -16.09 -16.85 15.02
N ARG A 55 -16.52 -17.41 13.89
CA ARG A 55 -16.36 -18.84 13.59
C ARG A 55 -14.89 -19.26 13.51
N LEU A 56 -14.03 -18.41 12.96
CA LEU A 56 -12.61 -18.69 12.89
C LEU A 56 -11.96 -18.64 14.28
N ILE A 57 -12.33 -17.68 15.12
CA ILE A 57 -11.84 -17.56 16.50
C ILE A 57 -12.29 -18.77 17.34
N ALA A 58 -13.52 -19.23 17.16
CA ALA A 58 -14.05 -20.40 17.87
C ALA A 58 -13.28 -21.69 17.55
N SER A 59 -12.68 -21.80 16.36
CA SER A 59 -11.96 -23.01 15.92
C SER A 59 -10.45 -22.91 16.03
N ALA A 60 -9.85 -21.75 15.75
CA ALA A 60 -8.41 -21.53 15.71
C ALA A 60 -7.87 -20.74 16.91
N GLY A 61 -8.75 -20.23 17.77
CA GLY A 61 -8.40 -19.33 18.87
C GLY A 61 -8.34 -17.86 18.46
N ARG A 62 -8.31 -16.99 19.47
CA ARG A 62 -8.27 -15.54 19.30
C ARG A 62 -6.86 -15.08 18.92
N PRO A 63 -6.70 -14.23 17.89
CA PRO A 63 -5.39 -13.73 17.50
C PRO A 63 -4.85 -12.72 18.52
N ALA A 64 -3.53 -12.63 18.63
CA ALA A 64 -2.87 -11.62 19.47
C ALA A 64 -3.18 -10.19 19.00
N ALA A 65 -3.33 -9.98 17.69
CA ALA A 65 -3.69 -8.71 17.08
C ALA A 65 -4.27 -8.90 15.68
N TYR A 66 -5.06 -7.92 15.21
CA TYR A 66 -5.54 -7.85 13.83
C TYR A 66 -4.70 -6.87 13.03
N LEU A 67 -4.01 -7.34 12.00
CA LEU A 67 -3.36 -6.48 11.00
C LEU A 67 -4.32 -6.21 9.85
N LYS A 68 -4.65 -4.93 9.62
CA LYS A 68 -5.71 -4.56 8.68
C LYS A 68 -5.38 -3.38 7.78
N ASP A 69 -6.11 -3.32 6.67
CA ASP A 69 -6.21 -2.14 5.83
C ASP A 69 -7.18 -1.09 6.43
N GLY A 70 -7.28 0.06 5.77
CA GLY A 70 -8.20 1.15 6.13
C GLY A 70 -9.67 0.92 5.73
N GLY A 71 -10.09 -0.31 5.42
CA GLY A 71 -11.45 -0.62 4.99
C GLY A 71 -12.51 -0.41 6.09
N THR A 72 -13.58 0.30 5.76
CA THR A 72 -14.66 0.63 6.72
C THR A 72 -15.42 -0.59 7.20
N ASP A 73 -15.67 -1.58 6.34
CA ASP A 73 -16.34 -2.83 6.72
C ASP A 73 -15.52 -3.63 7.72
N LEU A 74 -14.20 -3.69 7.55
CA LEU A 74 -13.30 -4.39 8.47
C LEU A 74 -13.22 -3.68 9.82
N GLN A 75 -13.23 -2.33 9.84
CA GLN A 75 -13.33 -1.56 11.07
C GLN A 75 -14.65 -1.84 11.81
N LYS A 76 -15.77 -1.89 11.09
CA LYS A 76 -17.08 -2.23 11.67
C LYS A 76 -17.07 -3.64 12.24
N ALA A 77 -16.52 -4.61 11.51
CA ALA A 77 -16.44 -6.00 11.97
C ALA A 77 -15.68 -6.13 13.30
N ILE A 78 -14.54 -5.44 13.42
CA ILE A 78 -13.73 -5.43 14.64
C ILE A 78 -14.48 -4.79 15.81
N ARG A 79 -15.24 -3.71 15.58
CA ARG A 79 -16.07 -3.10 16.63
C ARG A 79 -17.14 -4.08 17.12
N LEU A 80 -17.81 -4.79 16.22
CA LEU A 80 -18.81 -5.80 16.58
C LEU A 80 -18.19 -6.95 17.39
N LEU A 81 -16.96 -7.37 17.04
CA LEU A 81 -16.21 -8.36 17.84
C LEU A 81 -15.84 -7.83 19.23
N ASP A 82 -15.53 -6.53 19.34
CA ASP A 82 -15.20 -5.88 20.61
C ASP A 82 -16.42 -5.82 21.55
N GLU A 83 -17.59 -5.48 21.01
CA GLU A 83 -18.87 -5.52 21.73
C GLU A 83 -19.20 -6.91 22.30
N GLN A 84 -18.69 -7.98 21.67
CA GLN A 84 -18.84 -9.36 22.11
C GLN A 84 -17.69 -9.86 23.00
N GLY A 85 -16.73 -9.01 23.36
CA GLY A 85 -15.55 -9.39 24.17
C GLY A 85 -14.48 -10.19 23.42
N LEU A 86 -14.55 -10.27 22.09
CA LEU A 86 -13.64 -10.98 21.20
C LEU A 86 -12.59 -10.07 20.52
N ALA A 87 -12.45 -8.83 21.00
CA ALA A 87 -11.55 -7.81 20.45
C ALA A 87 -10.08 -8.24 20.38
N SER A 88 -9.28 -7.77 19.45
CA SER A 88 -7.81 -7.82 19.64
C SER A 88 -7.22 -6.49 19.22
N PRO A 89 -6.05 -6.11 19.78
CA PRO A 89 -5.34 -4.92 19.33
C PRO A 89 -5.26 -4.86 17.80
N CYS A 90 -5.48 -3.67 17.24
CA CYS A 90 -5.56 -3.49 15.79
C CYS A 90 -4.34 -2.73 15.27
N ILE A 91 -3.61 -3.39 14.39
CA ILE A 91 -2.43 -2.86 13.72
C ILE A 91 -2.87 -2.34 12.36
N ASP A 92 -2.55 -1.08 12.07
CA ASP A 92 -2.86 -0.49 10.78
C ASP A 92 -1.71 -0.71 9.80
N ASP A 93 -2.04 -1.22 8.62
CA ASP A 93 -1.09 -1.42 7.53
C ASP A 93 -0.43 -0.10 7.13
N ILE A 94 0.91 -0.09 7.23
CA ILE A 94 1.71 1.12 6.98
C ILE A 94 1.54 1.66 5.55
N SER A 95 1.38 0.79 4.55
CA SER A 95 1.23 1.20 3.16
C SER A 95 -0.08 1.95 2.96
N HIS A 96 -1.15 1.40 3.53
CA HIS A 96 -2.47 2.03 3.52
C HIS A 96 -2.49 3.33 4.31
N VAL A 97 -1.81 3.39 5.46
CA VAL A 97 -1.68 4.62 6.24
C VAL A 97 -0.97 5.70 5.44
N ILE A 98 0.18 5.40 4.84
CA ILE A 98 0.93 6.36 4.01
C ILE A 98 0.09 6.83 2.81
N ALA A 99 -0.60 5.91 2.13
CA ALA A 99 -1.44 6.27 1.00
C ALA A 99 -2.63 7.15 1.41
N ASN A 100 -3.27 6.84 2.54
CA ASN A 100 -4.38 7.64 3.07
C ASN A 100 -3.90 9.01 3.55
N LEU A 101 -2.72 9.08 4.15
CA LEU A 101 -2.11 10.33 4.59
C LEU A 101 -1.78 11.25 3.42
N LEU A 102 -1.12 10.72 2.39
CA LEU A 102 -0.84 11.46 1.16
C LEU A 102 -2.14 11.87 0.44
N LYS A 103 -3.14 11.00 0.43
CA LYS A 103 -4.46 11.32 -0.12
C LYS A 103 -5.08 12.49 0.64
N TRP A 104 -5.20 12.39 1.96
CA TRP A 104 -5.79 13.41 2.82
C TRP A 104 -5.13 14.78 2.59
N TRP A 105 -3.80 14.83 2.51
CA TRP A 105 -3.09 16.09 2.36
C TRP A 105 -3.15 16.68 0.94
N TYR A 106 -3.11 15.84 -0.09
CA TYR A 106 -2.97 16.29 -1.48
C TYR A 106 -4.27 16.29 -2.29
N GLN A 107 -5.34 15.61 -1.85
CA GLN A 107 -6.58 15.48 -2.63
C GLN A 107 -7.25 16.84 -2.92
N ASP A 108 -7.21 17.76 -1.96
CA ASP A 108 -7.87 19.07 -2.07
C ASP A 108 -6.96 20.15 -2.67
N GLN A 109 -5.74 19.79 -3.09
CA GLN A 109 -4.80 20.72 -3.69
C GLN A 109 -5.22 21.01 -5.14
N PRO A 110 -5.47 22.29 -5.52
CA PRO A 110 -5.92 22.64 -6.88
C PRO A 110 -5.00 22.16 -8.00
N MET A 111 -3.71 22.00 -7.70
CA MET A 111 -2.71 21.56 -8.67
C MET A 111 -2.76 20.05 -8.95
N LEU A 112 -3.42 19.24 -8.11
CA LEU A 112 -3.48 17.78 -8.28
C LEU A 112 -4.21 17.42 -9.58
N GLU A 113 -5.39 17.97 -9.83
CA GLU A 113 -6.15 17.71 -11.06
C GLU A 113 -5.42 18.20 -12.31
N THR A 114 -4.80 19.38 -12.22
CA THR A 114 -3.97 19.90 -13.31
C THR A 114 -2.80 18.96 -13.61
N PHE A 115 -2.15 18.45 -12.57
CA PHE A 115 -1.05 17.49 -12.69
C PHE A 115 -1.50 16.17 -13.30
N LEU A 116 -2.60 15.58 -12.84
CA LEU A 116 -3.13 14.32 -13.36
C LEU A 116 -3.53 14.44 -14.84
N SER A 117 -4.23 15.53 -15.19
CA SER A 117 -4.60 15.84 -16.58
C SER A 117 -3.37 16.00 -17.47
N ALA A 118 -2.35 16.74 -17.01
CA ALA A 118 -1.09 16.90 -17.72
C ALA A 118 -0.38 15.54 -17.92
N CYS A 119 -0.31 14.70 -16.88
CA CYS A 119 0.29 13.37 -16.98
C CYS A 119 -0.42 12.49 -18.02
N GLY A 120 -1.75 12.51 -18.07
CA GLY A 120 -2.53 11.79 -19.08
C GLY A 120 -2.21 12.23 -20.50
N ARG A 121 -2.19 13.55 -20.75
CA ARG A 121 -1.86 14.11 -22.07
C ARG A 121 -0.41 13.83 -22.47
N VAL A 122 0.55 14.04 -21.57
CA VAL A 122 1.98 13.75 -21.81
C VAL A 122 2.18 12.27 -22.12
N SER A 123 1.54 11.38 -21.34
CA SER A 123 1.59 9.93 -21.58
C SER A 123 1.09 9.56 -22.97
N GLY A 124 -0.07 10.10 -23.38
CA GLY A 124 -0.63 9.88 -24.71
C GLY A 124 0.31 10.36 -25.82
N LYS A 125 0.85 11.58 -25.71
CA LYS A 125 1.80 12.14 -26.67
C LYS A 125 3.08 11.30 -26.77
N LEU A 126 3.70 10.95 -25.65
CA LEU A 126 4.96 10.19 -25.64
C LEU A 126 4.81 8.83 -26.33
N LYS A 127 3.72 8.09 -26.05
CA LYS A 127 3.44 6.78 -26.66
C LYS A 127 3.31 6.83 -28.19
N GLN A 128 2.91 7.97 -28.74
CA GLN A 128 2.73 8.19 -30.18
C GLN A 128 3.97 8.81 -30.84
N THR A 129 5.12 8.82 -30.16
CA THR A 129 6.36 9.41 -30.67
C THR A 129 7.54 8.46 -30.50
N VAL A 130 8.67 8.84 -31.10
CA VAL A 130 9.98 8.19 -30.88
C VAL A 130 10.45 8.20 -29.41
N LEU A 131 9.75 8.92 -28.53
CA LEU A 131 10.03 9.00 -27.09
C LEU A 131 9.15 8.07 -26.25
N ALA A 132 8.54 7.05 -26.86
CA ALA A 132 7.67 6.10 -26.16
C ALA A 132 8.33 5.40 -24.96
N CYS A 133 9.67 5.24 -24.98
CA CYS A 133 10.45 4.71 -23.86
C CYS A 133 10.38 5.59 -22.60
N LEU A 134 9.98 6.86 -22.72
CA LEU A 134 9.78 7.79 -21.61
C LEU A 134 8.33 7.81 -21.09
N ALA A 135 7.43 7.02 -21.64
CA ALA A 135 6.04 6.97 -21.18
C ALA A 135 5.95 6.50 -19.71
N PRO A 136 4.98 6.99 -18.92
CA PRO A 136 4.87 6.61 -17.52
C PRO A 136 4.52 5.12 -17.37
N PRO A 137 4.86 4.50 -16.23
CA PRO A 137 4.36 3.16 -15.89
C PRO A 137 2.83 3.15 -15.87
N LYS A 138 2.21 2.00 -16.15
CA LYS A 138 0.75 1.85 -16.09
C LYS A 138 0.26 2.20 -14.68
N VAL A 139 -0.44 3.32 -14.54
CA VAL A 139 -1.11 3.70 -13.29
C VAL A 139 -2.48 3.05 -13.29
N GLN A 140 -2.72 2.12 -12.37
CA GLN A 140 -4.06 1.58 -12.16
C GLN A 140 -4.94 2.65 -11.51
N THR A 141 -6.17 2.82 -12.00
CA THR A 141 -7.16 3.77 -11.45
C THR A 141 -7.67 3.36 -10.06
N LYS A 142 -7.52 2.09 -9.69
CA LYS A 142 -7.77 1.55 -8.34
C LYS A 142 -6.45 1.62 -7.56
N ALA A 143 -6.49 2.10 -6.31
CA ALA A 143 -5.29 2.37 -5.49
C ALA A 143 -4.38 3.52 -6.01
N ARG A 144 -5.00 4.62 -6.48
CA ARG A 144 -4.30 5.77 -7.07
C ARG A 144 -3.18 6.33 -6.18
N PHE A 145 -3.43 6.48 -4.88
CA PHE A 145 -2.45 7.07 -3.94
C PHE A 145 -1.37 6.08 -3.49
N MET A 146 -1.67 4.78 -3.44
CA MET A 146 -0.65 3.74 -3.22
C MET A 146 0.44 3.79 -4.31
N ASN A 147 0.07 4.12 -5.54
CA ASN A 147 0.99 4.19 -6.69
C ASN A 147 1.31 5.62 -7.15
N ALA A 148 0.74 6.66 -6.53
CA ALA A 148 0.91 8.06 -6.96
C ALA A 148 2.38 8.49 -6.93
N HIS A 149 3.15 7.98 -5.96
CA HIS A 149 4.59 8.21 -5.87
C HIS A 149 5.35 7.79 -7.14
N ARG A 150 4.92 6.73 -7.84
CA ARG A 150 5.54 6.27 -9.10
C ARG A 150 5.32 7.28 -10.22
N LEU A 151 4.10 7.81 -10.33
CA LEU A 151 3.76 8.83 -11.31
C LEU A 151 4.50 10.14 -11.03
N ILE A 152 4.60 10.53 -9.77
CA ILE A 152 5.34 11.73 -9.33
C ILE A 152 6.85 11.57 -9.60
N ARG A 153 7.43 10.41 -9.29
CA ARG A 153 8.85 10.12 -9.58
C ARG A 153 9.13 10.17 -11.08
N TRP A 154 8.26 9.57 -11.89
CA TRP A 154 8.33 9.65 -13.35
C TRP A 154 8.27 11.11 -13.84
N ALA A 155 7.28 11.89 -13.38
CA ALA A 155 7.12 13.27 -13.80
C ALA A 155 8.34 14.13 -13.40
N HIS A 156 8.86 13.93 -12.19
CA HIS A 156 10.07 14.61 -11.72
C HIS A 156 11.30 14.26 -12.56
N GLN A 157 11.50 12.98 -12.91
CA GLN A 157 12.57 12.54 -13.80
C GLN A 157 12.42 13.14 -15.20
N LEU A 158 11.20 13.13 -15.75
CA LEU A 158 10.91 13.69 -17.06
C LEU A 158 11.22 15.20 -17.12
N LEU A 159 10.87 15.95 -16.07
CA LEU A 159 11.21 17.37 -15.95
C LEU A 159 12.72 17.64 -15.79
N ARG A 160 13.49 16.69 -15.25
CA ARG A 160 14.97 16.78 -15.18
C ARG A 160 15.62 16.57 -16.54
N LEU A 161 15.03 15.75 -17.41
CA LEU A 161 15.49 15.54 -18.78
C LEU A 161 15.25 16.76 -19.69
N SER A 162 14.49 17.75 -19.21
CA SER A 162 14.31 19.04 -19.87
C SER A 162 14.81 20.20 -18.99
N PRO A 163 16.14 20.39 -18.87
CA PRO A 163 16.72 21.53 -18.14
C PRO A 163 16.37 22.86 -18.81
N ALA A 164 16.64 23.98 -18.13
CA ALA A 164 16.48 25.32 -18.71
C ALA A 164 17.46 25.57 -19.87
N GLY A 165 17.12 26.49 -20.77
CA GLY A 165 17.96 26.88 -21.92
C GLY A 165 17.36 26.54 -23.29
N GLY A 166 18.04 26.93 -24.36
CA GLY A 166 17.61 26.66 -25.73
C GLY A 166 17.67 25.17 -26.10
N ALA A 167 16.79 24.71 -26.98
CA ALA A 167 16.90 23.41 -27.62
C ALA A 167 17.03 23.61 -29.12
N ARG A 168 18.02 22.94 -29.75
CA ARG A 168 18.16 22.97 -31.21
C ARG A 168 16.86 22.45 -31.86
N LYS A 169 16.35 23.16 -32.86
CA LYS A 169 15.14 22.77 -33.59
C LYS A 169 15.28 21.33 -34.12
N GLY A 170 14.26 20.50 -33.91
CA GLY A 170 14.25 19.10 -34.34
C GLY A 170 15.02 18.12 -33.45
N SER A 171 15.76 18.59 -32.44
CA SER A 171 16.45 17.73 -31.48
C SER A 171 15.48 16.90 -30.63
N THR A 172 15.98 15.82 -30.03
CA THR A 172 15.27 15.00 -29.03
C THR A 172 14.71 15.85 -27.90
N LEU A 173 15.46 16.85 -27.42
CA LEU A 173 15.03 17.77 -26.38
C LEU A 173 13.88 18.69 -26.83
N SER A 174 13.93 19.19 -28.07
CA SER A 174 12.83 19.98 -28.65
C SER A 174 11.55 19.15 -28.78
N LYS A 175 11.66 17.90 -29.25
CA LYS A 175 10.55 16.94 -29.33
C LYS A 175 9.97 16.62 -27.95
N LEU A 176 10.83 16.41 -26.95
CA LEU A 176 10.41 16.17 -25.56
C LEU A 176 9.61 17.36 -25.03
N ARG A 177 10.13 18.59 -25.16
CA ARG A 177 9.47 19.81 -24.69
C ARG A 177 8.10 20.03 -25.33
N ALA A 178 7.94 19.72 -26.61
CA ALA A 178 6.64 19.76 -27.29
C ALA A 178 5.61 18.79 -26.68
N CYS A 179 6.08 17.71 -26.04
CA CYS A 179 5.22 16.73 -25.38
C CYS A 179 4.84 17.09 -23.94
N LEU A 180 5.60 17.96 -23.25
CA LEU A 180 5.49 18.18 -21.80
C LEU A 180 4.19 18.88 -21.33
N ASP A 181 3.43 19.51 -22.24
CA ASP A 181 2.14 20.13 -21.92
C ASP A 181 2.22 21.05 -20.67
N ARG A 182 1.26 20.97 -19.73
CA ARG A 182 1.26 21.71 -18.46
C ARG A 182 2.09 21.06 -17.35
N LEU A 183 2.86 20.01 -17.64
CA LEU A 183 3.68 19.36 -16.61
C LEU A 183 4.72 20.31 -15.98
N PRO A 184 5.39 21.22 -16.73
CA PRO A 184 6.35 22.17 -16.15
C PRO A 184 5.72 23.13 -15.14
N SER A 185 4.45 23.53 -15.30
CA SER A 185 3.77 24.38 -14.32
C SER A 185 3.49 23.65 -13.00
N CYS A 186 3.50 22.33 -13.01
CA CYS A 186 3.31 21.50 -11.82
C CYS A 186 4.62 21.24 -11.04
N ARG A 187 5.76 21.81 -11.47
CA ARG A 187 7.10 21.50 -10.91
C ARG A 187 7.17 21.63 -9.39
N ALA A 188 6.66 22.72 -8.83
CA ALA A 188 6.69 22.95 -7.38
C ALA A 188 5.83 21.93 -6.62
N PHE A 189 4.65 21.61 -7.15
CA PHE A 189 3.77 20.60 -6.60
C PHE A 189 4.41 19.20 -6.65
N ILE A 190 4.96 18.81 -7.80
CA ILE A 190 5.66 17.52 -7.99
C ILE A 190 6.82 17.39 -7.00
N LYS A 191 7.61 18.47 -6.83
CA LYS A 191 8.72 18.48 -5.88
C LYS A 191 8.24 18.27 -4.45
N ARG A 192 7.25 19.05 -3.97
CA ARG A 192 6.72 18.89 -2.60
C ARG A 192 6.14 17.50 -2.35
N PHE A 193 5.31 16.99 -3.27
CA PHE A 193 4.74 15.65 -3.15
C PHE A 193 5.84 14.59 -3.10
N ARG A 194 6.84 14.70 -3.98
CA ARG A 194 7.98 13.78 -4.00
C ARG A 194 8.73 13.81 -2.67
N ASP A 195 9.03 15.01 -2.18
CA ASP A 195 9.82 15.20 -0.98
C ASP A 195 9.10 14.59 0.23
N ASP A 196 7.78 14.68 0.34
CA ASP A 196 7.01 13.97 1.38
C ASP A 196 6.98 12.45 1.15
N ALA A 197 6.60 12.02 -0.06
CA ALA A 197 6.35 10.61 -0.36
C ALA A 197 7.63 9.75 -0.29
N VAL A 198 8.78 10.29 -0.72
CA VAL A 198 10.05 9.56 -0.67
C VAL A 198 10.43 9.24 0.77
N GLN A 199 10.31 10.20 1.68
CA GLN A 199 10.67 9.97 3.09
C GLN A 199 9.75 8.97 3.76
N LEU A 200 8.43 9.08 3.53
CA LEU A 200 7.46 8.10 4.02
C LEU A 200 7.75 6.69 3.50
N LEU A 201 8.15 6.55 2.23
CA LEU A 201 8.49 5.26 1.64
C LEU A 201 9.80 4.68 2.18
N GLU A 202 10.78 5.50 2.56
CA GLU A 202 11.98 5.01 3.25
C GLU A 202 11.65 4.50 4.65
N CYS A 203 10.82 5.22 5.42
CA CYS A 203 10.30 4.72 6.69
C CYS A 203 9.54 3.41 6.49
N GLN A 204 8.67 3.35 5.48
CA GLN A 204 7.93 2.14 5.13
C GLN A 204 8.86 0.96 4.85
N ARG A 205 9.93 1.19 4.09
CA ARG A 205 10.91 0.16 3.73
C ARG A 205 11.59 -0.41 4.97
N VAL A 206 12.01 0.45 5.90
CA VAL A 206 12.65 0.03 7.16
C VAL A 206 11.67 -0.78 8.02
N LEU A 207 10.48 -0.24 8.26
CA LEU A 207 9.47 -0.84 9.15
C LEU A 207 8.88 -2.14 8.59
N LYS A 208 8.78 -2.28 7.26
CA LYS A 208 8.40 -3.55 6.63
C LYS A 208 9.46 -4.63 6.74
N ALA A 209 10.74 -4.25 6.66
CA ALA A 209 11.84 -5.20 6.70
C ALA A 209 12.10 -5.74 8.10
N GLN A 210 12.06 -4.86 9.11
CA GLN A 210 12.53 -5.15 10.46
C GLN A 210 11.41 -5.07 11.53
N GLY A 211 10.19 -4.72 11.14
CA GLY A 211 9.10 -4.46 12.07
C GLY A 211 9.19 -3.08 12.74
N LEU A 212 8.13 -2.70 13.44
CA LEU A 212 8.05 -1.46 14.21
C LEU A 212 8.54 -1.69 15.64
N SER A 213 9.64 -1.03 16.01
CA SER A 213 10.28 -1.08 17.33
C SER A 213 10.92 0.27 17.66
N HIS A 214 11.36 0.46 18.90
CA HIS A 214 12.13 1.65 19.28
C HIS A 214 13.36 1.87 18.39
N PHE A 215 14.05 0.77 18.03
CA PHE A 215 15.24 0.81 17.19
C PHE A 215 14.93 1.24 15.75
N THR A 216 13.89 0.66 15.13
CA THR A 216 13.55 0.99 13.74
C THR A 216 12.94 2.39 13.62
N ILE A 217 12.26 2.88 14.66
CA ILE A 217 11.80 4.27 14.73
C ILE A 217 12.99 5.23 14.76
N ALA A 218 14.03 4.96 15.56
CA ALA A 218 15.24 5.77 15.58
C ALA A 218 15.93 5.81 14.20
N GLN A 219 15.93 4.70 13.45
CA GLN A 219 16.40 4.68 12.06
C GLN A 219 15.53 5.52 11.11
N CYS A 220 14.23 5.60 11.38
CA CYS A 220 13.30 6.38 10.58
C CYS A 220 13.38 7.89 10.87
N GLU A 221 13.92 8.30 12.02
CA GLU A 221 13.92 9.69 12.48
C GLU A 221 14.49 10.69 11.46
N PRO A 222 15.65 10.45 10.79
CA PRO A 222 16.16 11.37 9.78
C PRO A 222 15.21 11.56 8.60
N PHE A 223 14.52 10.50 8.19
CA PHE A 223 13.54 10.56 7.10
C PHE A 223 12.28 11.31 7.56
N ILE A 224 11.80 11.03 8.79
CA ILE A 224 10.66 11.74 9.39
C ILE A 224 10.93 13.24 9.44
N GLN A 225 12.11 13.66 9.89
CA GLN A 225 12.48 15.08 9.95
C GLN A 225 12.58 15.73 8.56
N ALA A 226 12.95 14.95 7.54
CA ALA A 226 13.04 15.41 6.16
C ALA A 226 11.68 15.50 5.42
N ILE A 227 10.57 15.06 6.03
CA ILE A 227 9.23 15.26 5.47
C ILE A 227 8.95 16.78 5.41
N GLY A 228 8.71 17.29 4.19
CA GLY A 228 8.59 18.73 3.95
C GLY A 228 7.28 19.32 4.50
N SER A 229 6.19 18.56 4.46
CA SER A 229 4.88 19.01 4.95
C SER A 229 4.72 18.70 6.43
N SER A 230 4.69 19.74 7.28
CA SER A 230 4.50 19.57 8.74
C SER A 230 3.23 18.81 9.14
N PRO A 231 2.07 18.97 8.48
CA PRO A 231 0.88 18.18 8.82
C PRO A 231 1.06 16.69 8.52
N VAL A 232 1.62 16.36 7.35
CA VAL A 232 1.96 14.97 6.98
C VAL A 232 2.92 14.36 8.01
N ARG A 233 3.97 15.09 8.38
CA ARG A 233 4.94 14.62 9.38
C ARG A 233 4.26 14.35 10.73
N ARG A 234 3.42 15.25 11.21
CA ARG A 234 2.72 15.12 12.50
C ARG A 234 1.83 13.88 12.53
N GLU A 235 0.99 13.70 11.51
CA GLU A 235 0.08 12.55 11.43
C GLU A 235 0.85 11.23 11.31
N PHE A 236 1.96 11.20 10.56
CA PHE A 236 2.81 10.01 10.49
C PHE A 236 3.46 9.68 11.83
N VAL A 237 3.95 10.69 12.57
CA VAL A 237 4.49 10.50 13.93
C VAL A 237 3.41 9.98 14.87
N ALA A 238 2.19 10.52 14.81
CA ALA A 238 1.06 10.05 15.62
C ALA A 238 0.73 8.58 15.32
N TYR A 239 0.73 8.17 14.05
CA TYR A 239 0.60 6.77 13.65
C TYR A 239 1.70 5.89 14.28
N VAL A 240 2.97 6.28 14.12
CA VAL A 240 4.11 5.51 14.63
C VAL A 240 4.03 5.36 16.15
N GLN A 241 3.69 6.43 16.87
CA GLN A 241 3.53 6.41 18.32
C GLN A 241 2.37 5.50 18.77
N ASN A 242 1.22 5.56 18.09
CA ASN A 242 0.09 4.70 18.38
C ASN A 242 0.44 3.21 18.16
N GLN A 243 1.08 2.88 17.03
CA GLN A 243 1.49 1.51 16.75
C GLN A 243 2.59 1.02 17.70
N LEU A 244 3.47 1.91 18.19
CA LEU A 244 4.45 1.56 19.21
C LEU A 244 3.81 1.25 20.56
N GLN A 245 2.75 1.97 20.95
CA GLN A 245 1.98 1.63 22.16
C GLN A 245 1.33 0.25 22.03
N ILE A 246 0.84 -0.11 20.84
CA ILE A 246 0.33 -1.44 20.56
C ILE A 246 1.45 -2.48 20.65
N ALA A 247 2.62 -2.21 20.06
CA ALA A 247 3.79 -3.07 20.15
C ALA A 247 4.19 -3.33 21.61
N ALA A 248 4.22 -2.30 22.44
CA ALA A 248 4.55 -2.41 23.87
C ALA A 248 3.52 -3.25 24.64
N LYS A 249 2.21 -3.05 24.38
CA LYS A 249 1.14 -3.88 24.97
C LYS A 249 1.25 -5.35 24.59
N LEU A 250 1.79 -5.64 23.41
CA LEU A 250 2.03 -7.00 22.92
C LEU A 250 3.41 -7.55 23.31
N GLY A 251 4.28 -6.76 23.94
CA GLY A 251 5.66 -7.14 24.25
C GLY A 251 6.55 -7.31 23.00
N LEU A 252 6.30 -6.54 21.93
CA LEU A 252 6.99 -6.64 20.64
C LEU A 252 7.78 -5.37 20.27
N ASP A 253 7.76 -4.36 21.13
CA ASP A 253 8.42 -3.05 20.98
C ASP A 253 9.96 -3.11 20.87
N HIS A 254 10.56 -4.22 21.32
CA HIS A 254 12.00 -4.48 21.26
C HIS A 254 12.40 -5.42 20.10
N ILE A 255 11.47 -6.22 19.59
CA ILE A 255 11.70 -7.21 18.52
C ILE A 255 11.34 -6.64 17.15
N GLY A 256 10.24 -5.89 17.07
CA GLY A 256 9.66 -5.41 15.82
C GLY A 256 8.26 -5.97 15.60
N LEU A 257 7.25 -5.12 15.74
CA LEU A 257 5.86 -5.43 15.40
C LEU A 257 5.68 -5.50 13.87
N PRO A 258 5.12 -6.59 13.30
CA PRO A 258 4.76 -6.61 11.88
C PRO A 258 3.64 -5.60 11.58
N VAL A 259 3.89 -4.66 10.67
CA VAL A 259 2.96 -3.57 10.33
C VAL A 259 2.53 -3.56 8.85
N SER A 260 2.71 -4.68 8.13
CA SER A 260 2.42 -4.75 6.70
C SER A 260 1.73 -6.05 6.30
N SER A 261 0.70 -5.87 5.47
CA SER A 261 -0.17 -6.89 4.91
C SER A 261 0.15 -7.20 3.44
N ASP A 262 1.35 -6.86 2.97
CA ASP A 262 1.82 -7.06 1.58
C ASP A 262 1.69 -8.50 1.11
N GLN A 263 1.72 -9.47 2.03
CA GLN A 263 1.57 -10.90 1.77
C GLN A 263 0.16 -11.19 1.24
N ILE A 264 -0.88 -10.48 1.70
CA ILE A 264 -2.24 -10.64 1.17
C ILE A 264 -2.33 -10.10 -0.26
N GLU A 265 -1.75 -8.93 -0.53
CA GLU A 265 -1.71 -8.39 -1.89
C GLU A 265 -0.93 -9.30 -2.85
N SER A 266 0.21 -9.83 -2.38
CA SER A 266 1.06 -10.77 -3.13
C SER A 266 0.32 -12.08 -3.42
N LEU A 267 -0.38 -12.62 -2.42
CA LEU A 267 -1.20 -13.82 -2.53
C LEU A 267 -2.29 -13.65 -3.58
N PHE A 268 -3.03 -12.54 -3.55
CA PHE A 268 -4.03 -12.26 -4.56
C PHE A 268 -3.43 -11.97 -5.94
N GLY A 269 -2.23 -11.39 -6.00
CA GLY A 269 -1.47 -11.21 -7.24
C GLY A 269 -1.15 -12.54 -7.92
N LEU A 270 -0.59 -13.50 -7.17
CA LEU A 270 -0.31 -14.86 -7.64
C LEU A 270 -1.60 -15.63 -7.96
N GLY A 271 -2.61 -15.54 -7.10
CA GLY A 271 -3.91 -16.17 -7.33
C GLY A 271 -4.56 -15.72 -8.64
N LYS A 272 -4.45 -14.43 -8.99
CA LYS A 272 -4.92 -13.91 -10.28
C LYS A 272 -4.11 -14.43 -11.46
N LEU A 273 -2.79 -14.56 -11.34
CA LEU A 273 -1.93 -15.11 -12.41
C LEU A 273 -2.29 -16.57 -12.72
N HIS A 274 -2.55 -17.37 -11.69
CA HIS A 274 -2.92 -18.78 -11.87
C HIS A 274 -4.42 -18.97 -12.18
N GLY A 275 -5.25 -17.97 -11.88
CA GLY A 275 -6.70 -17.98 -12.08
C GLY A 275 -7.19 -17.61 -13.49
N THR A 276 -6.28 -17.42 -14.45
CA THR A 276 -6.67 -17.05 -15.82
C THR A 276 -7.11 -18.27 -16.64
N GLY A 277 -8.42 -18.52 -16.67
CA GLY A 277 -9.12 -19.16 -17.81
C GLY A 277 -10.02 -18.14 -18.52
N GLU A 278 -10.76 -18.56 -19.54
CA GLU A 278 -11.72 -17.68 -20.25
C GLU A 278 -12.78 -17.07 -19.31
N ILE A 279 -13.11 -17.79 -18.22
CA ILE A 279 -14.03 -17.34 -17.17
C ILE A 279 -13.22 -16.95 -15.91
N LYS A 280 -13.35 -15.69 -15.50
CA LYS A 280 -12.82 -15.19 -14.22
C LYS A 280 -13.73 -15.64 -13.08
N ASP A 281 -13.44 -16.79 -12.49
CA ASP A 281 -14.20 -17.35 -11.36
C ASP A 281 -13.45 -17.17 -10.03
N ALA A 282 -14.09 -16.46 -9.09
CA ALA A 282 -13.57 -16.21 -7.76
C ALA A 282 -13.42 -17.50 -6.92
N ASN A 283 -14.30 -18.49 -7.12
CA ASN A 283 -14.24 -19.76 -6.40
C ASN A 283 -12.98 -20.56 -6.77
N ARG A 284 -12.67 -20.62 -8.07
CA ARG A 284 -11.46 -21.30 -8.56
C ARG A 284 -10.17 -20.69 -8.01
N ILE A 285 -10.13 -19.36 -7.87
CA ILE A 285 -8.99 -18.67 -7.27
C ILE A 285 -8.93 -18.96 -5.77
N ALA A 286 -10.07 -18.85 -5.07
CA ALA A 286 -10.17 -19.06 -3.63
C ALA A 286 -9.63 -20.43 -3.18
N LEU A 287 -9.97 -21.51 -3.91
CA LEU A 287 -9.51 -22.87 -3.60
C LEU A 287 -8.00 -23.06 -3.67
N ARG A 288 -7.29 -22.19 -4.39
CA ARG A 288 -5.84 -22.29 -4.60
C ARG A 288 -5.02 -21.43 -3.66
N LEU A 289 -5.61 -20.39 -3.08
CA LEU A 289 -4.90 -19.47 -2.20
C LEU A 289 -4.20 -20.17 -1.03
N PRO A 290 -4.82 -21.17 -0.35
CA PRO A 290 -4.15 -21.84 0.76
C PRO A 290 -2.82 -22.52 0.37
N ALA A 291 -2.75 -23.08 -0.84
CA ALA A 291 -1.57 -23.78 -1.35
C ALA A 291 -0.41 -22.84 -1.75
N LEU A 292 -0.61 -21.53 -1.73
CA LEU A 292 0.41 -20.52 -2.04
C LEU A 292 1.07 -19.94 -0.77
N CYS A 293 0.66 -20.40 0.41
CA CYS A 293 1.14 -19.95 1.71
C CYS A 293 1.88 -21.09 2.44
N GLY A 294 2.80 -20.74 3.33
CA GLY A 294 3.60 -21.70 4.09
C GLY A 294 4.74 -22.33 3.28
N THR A 295 5.49 -23.21 3.94
CA THR A 295 6.48 -24.07 3.27
C THR A 295 5.79 -25.31 2.70
N PRO A 296 6.16 -25.77 1.49
CA PRO A 296 5.68 -27.04 0.98
C PRO A 296 6.10 -28.15 1.94
N THR A 297 5.11 -28.85 2.49
CA THR A 297 5.30 -30.10 3.25
C THR A 297 5.54 -31.27 2.32
#